data_AF-A0A561PQM6-F1
#
_entry.id   AF-A0A561PQM6-F1
#
_cell.length_a   1.000
_cell.length_b   1.000
_cell.length_c   1.000
_cell.angle_alpha   90.00
_cell.angle_beta   90.00
_cell.angle_gamma   90.00
#
_symmetry.space_group_name_H-M   'P 1'
#
loop_
_entity.id
_entity.type
_entity.pdbx_description
1 polymer ?
#
loop_
_entity_poly.entity_id
_entity_poly.type
_entity_poly.pdbx_seq_one_letter_code
_entity_poly.pdbx_strand_id
1 'polypeptide(L)'
;MDNSNNASTVVTGNPPATTNGTTQSPETNGKKLQPLLVVILGLIAFMGAFKLILNGENEQLQFHEINWNTRQVLNNVIDSSLQDSTAVLSLVQERQKLQLLPQADTRLRALKDSLVGKQRDALLKIRGRIAVMNDTELQQFSSKSLRIDSLDLRLLKKMNGHEISQYQQPVTVVFCDSTLQVKEIRKKITLTAIPYDSDRFMVKYPVFGYWIISLIVQATLYCLLIPYLLSIIFRKNNGEHRLSVKWKIIYVVIVIAVCVSFYFLFLNAPSDEDNIVRNELFMHNLHTVFTIINSLGYFTAALCLSGMLFTFSDTRALLSAKSAPTYLSDLLSVNNDFKVYFVLAALILTFAVIATGQFYAALNTLSFVKAYNLSIGYDYFRLDVVYFYGILHTFLLLLFYIPVQLQLAEANAEVAAQAVATGAGDAARIGKTFEPAGTAKKIIDLLVVGSPMIAAFVKNLVDLVFS
;
A
#
# COMPACT_ATOMS: atom_id res chain seq x y z
N MET A 1 -57.11 -6.30 -76.67
CA MET A 1 -58.16 -5.28 -76.79
C MET A 1 -57.95 -4.22 -75.74
N ASP A 2 -57.51 -3.01 -76.02
CA ASP A 2 -56.83 -2.41 -77.17
C ASP A 2 -56.60 -0.96 -76.74
N ASN A 3 -55.44 -0.41 -77.10
CA ASN A 3 -55.19 1.00 -77.41
C ASN A 3 -55.39 2.05 -76.29
N SER A 4 -54.59 3.09 -76.11
CA SER A 4 -53.69 3.79 -77.04
C SER A 4 -52.87 4.85 -76.28
N ASN A 5 -51.61 5.01 -76.70
CA ASN A 5 -50.90 6.27 -77.00
C ASN A 5 -51.19 7.55 -76.20
N ASN A 6 -50.13 8.13 -75.63
CA ASN A 6 -49.66 9.50 -75.92
C ASN A 6 -48.24 9.65 -75.32
N ALA A 7 -47.20 9.77 -76.14
CA ALA A 7 -46.73 10.97 -76.85
C ALA A 7 -45.75 11.81 -76.02
N SER A 8 -44.54 11.85 -76.55
CA SER A 8 -43.32 12.52 -76.10
C SER A 8 -43.47 14.00 -75.77
N THR A 9 -42.78 14.43 -74.71
CA THR A 9 -42.31 15.82 -74.60
C THR A 9 -40.86 15.78 -74.10
N VAL A 10 -39.94 15.97 -75.05
CA VAL A 10 -38.51 16.17 -74.79
C VAL A 10 -38.35 17.62 -74.35
N VAL A 11 -38.09 17.83 -73.07
CA VAL A 11 -37.60 19.11 -72.54
C VAL A 11 -36.13 18.92 -72.18
N THR A 12 -35.27 19.49 -73.02
CA THR A 12 -33.84 19.65 -72.78
C THR A 12 -33.62 20.63 -71.63
N GLY A 13 -33.46 20.11 -70.42
CA GLY A 13 -32.99 20.85 -69.25
C GLY A 13 -31.48 20.69 -69.10
N ASN A 14 -30.75 21.81 -69.07
CA ASN A 14 -29.31 21.88 -68.84
C ASN A 14 -28.89 21.08 -67.59
N PRO A 15 -27.76 20.34 -67.64
CA PRO A 15 -27.21 19.70 -66.46
C PRO A 15 -26.76 20.77 -65.45
N PRO A 16 -27.27 20.79 -64.21
CA PRO A 16 -26.69 21.62 -63.18
C PRO A 16 -25.27 21.11 -62.91
N ALA A 17 -24.29 22.01 -63.02
CA ALA A 17 -22.90 21.75 -62.68
C ALA A 17 -22.81 21.30 -61.21
N THR A 18 -22.70 20.00 -60.98
CA THR A 18 -22.35 19.42 -59.70
C THR A 18 -20.87 19.69 -59.43
N THR A 19 -20.58 20.83 -58.80
CA THR A 19 -19.33 21.09 -58.10
C THR A 19 -19.27 20.18 -56.87
N ASN A 20 -18.79 18.95 -57.05
CA ASN A 20 -18.32 18.06 -55.98
C ASN A 20 -17.05 18.65 -55.36
N GLY A 21 -17.19 19.75 -54.63
CA GLY A 21 -16.19 20.23 -53.69
C GLY A 21 -16.30 19.42 -52.42
N THR A 22 -15.79 18.18 -52.42
CA THR A 22 -15.48 17.46 -51.19
C THR A 22 -14.36 18.21 -50.47
N THR A 23 -14.72 19.22 -49.69
CA THR A 23 -13.88 19.80 -48.66
C THR A 23 -13.55 18.68 -47.68
N GLN A 24 -12.42 18.00 -47.89
CA GLN A 24 -11.87 17.06 -46.92
C GLN A 24 -11.64 17.83 -45.62
N SER A 25 -12.56 17.67 -44.67
CA SER A 25 -12.41 18.23 -43.32
C SER A 25 -11.11 17.71 -42.72
N PRO A 26 -10.16 18.58 -42.31
CA PRO A 26 -8.87 18.18 -41.77
C PRO A 26 -8.94 17.51 -40.37
N GLU A 27 -10.12 17.09 -39.90
CA GLU A 27 -10.35 16.58 -38.55
C GLU A 27 -9.83 15.16 -38.25
N THR A 28 -9.36 14.39 -39.23
CA THR A 28 -8.95 13.00 -38.98
C THR A 28 -7.52 12.82 -38.45
N ASN A 29 -6.65 13.84 -38.54
CA ASN A 29 -5.26 13.71 -38.12
C ASN A 29 -5.06 13.82 -36.60
N GLY A 30 -5.94 14.55 -35.89
CA GLY A 30 -5.83 14.73 -34.43
C GLY A 30 -6.09 13.45 -33.62
N LYS A 31 -6.96 12.55 -34.11
CA LYS A 31 -7.32 11.32 -33.39
C LYS A 31 -6.22 10.25 -33.38
N LYS A 32 -5.28 10.30 -34.33
CA LYS A 32 -4.17 9.33 -34.42
C LYS A 32 -3.02 9.64 -33.46
N LEU A 33 -2.89 10.89 -33.00
CA LEU A 33 -1.78 11.31 -32.14
C LEU A 33 -2.00 10.95 -30.65
N GLN A 34 -3.26 10.83 -30.22
CA GLN A 34 -3.61 10.64 -28.82
C GLN A 34 -3.07 9.34 -28.21
N PRO A 35 -3.18 8.16 -28.85
CA PRO A 35 -2.61 6.93 -28.30
C PRO A 35 -1.08 7.01 -28.14
N LEU A 36 -0.39 7.64 -29.10
CA LEU A 36 1.06 7.81 -29.05
C LEU A 36 1.49 8.70 -27.88
N LEU A 37 0.77 9.80 -27.63
CA LEU A 37 1.04 10.68 -26.49
C LEU A 37 0.87 9.96 -25.15
N VAL A 38 -0.16 9.10 -25.02
CA VAL A 38 -0.37 8.30 -23.80
C VAL A 38 0.79 7.33 -23.58
N VAL A 39 1.28 6.67 -24.63
CA VAL A 39 2.45 5.77 -24.53
C VAL A 39 3.70 6.53 -24.12
N ILE A 40 3.98 7.69 -24.74
CA ILE A 40 5.15 8.53 -24.39
C ILE A 40 5.05 8.99 -22.94
N LEU A 41 3.89 9.48 -22.50
CA LEU A 41 3.68 9.90 -21.11
C LEU A 41 3.87 8.73 -20.13
N GLY A 42 3.39 7.54 -20.50
CA GLY A 42 3.57 6.32 -19.71
C GLY A 42 5.04 5.94 -19.54
N LEU A 43 5.85 6.03 -20.61
CA LEU A 43 7.29 5.77 -20.54
C LEU A 43 8.02 6.79 -19.66
N ILE A 44 7.69 8.08 -19.79
CA ILE A 44 8.26 9.15 -18.95
C ILE A 44 7.91 8.91 -17.48
N ALA A 45 6.65 8.61 -17.18
CA ALA A 45 6.19 8.32 -15.82
C ALA A 45 6.89 7.07 -15.25
N PHE A 46 7.02 6.01 -16.05
CA PHE A 46 7.73 4.79 -15.66
C PHE A 46 9.20 5.05 -15.34
N MET A 47 9.92 5.76 -16.21
CA MET A 47 11.33 6.11 -15.99
C MET A 47 11.50 7.01 -14.77
N GLY A 48 10.60 7.97 -14.57
CA GLY A 48 10.59 8.85 -13.40
C GLY A 48 10.36 8.08 -12.10
N ALA A 49 9.37 7.18 -12.08
CA ALA A 49 9.07 6.33 -10.92
C ALA A 49 10.23 5.37 -10.62
N PHE A 50 10.80 4.75 -11.65
CA PHE A 50 11.97 3.87 -11.53
C PHE A 50 13.14 4.62 -10.87
N LYS A 51 13.50 5.80 -11.39
CA LYS A 51 14.59 6.60 -10.84
C LYS A 51 14.31 7.05 -9.40
N LEU A 52 13.09 7.51 -9.12
CA LEU A 52 12.69 7.95 -7.79
C LEU A 52 12.78 6.82 -6.74
N ILE A 53 12.30 5.62 -7.09
CA ILE A 53 12.16 4.51 -6.13
C ILE A 53 13.49 3.75 -5.98
N LEU A 54 14.13 3.38 -7.09
CA LEU A 54 15.33 2.52 -7.05
C LEU A 54 16.63 3.29 -6.86
N ASN A 55 16.74 4.49 -7.42
CA ASN A 55 18.02 5.20 -7.47
C ASN A 55 18.09 6.30 -6.41
N GLY A 56 16.96 6.92 -6.07
CA GLY A 56 16.90 8.03 -5.12
C GLY A 56 17.82 9.18 -5.53
N GLU A 57 18.40 9.86 -4.53
CA GLU A 57 19.44 10.87 -4.76
C GLU A 57 20.82 10.26 -5.05
N ASN A 58 21.09 9.06 -4.50
CA ASN A 58 22.34 8.35 -4.67
C ASN A 58 22.10 6.83 -4.81
N GLU A 59 22.37 6.32 -6.01
CA GLU A 59 22.12 4.92 -6.42
C GLU A 59 22.77 3.89 -5.49
N GLN A 60 23.93 4.20 -4.92
CA GLN A 60 24.68 3.25 -4.09
C GLN A 60 24.29 3.29 -2.61
N LEU A 61 23.51 4.29 -2.20
CA LEU A 61 23.14 4.52 -0.80
C LEU A 61 21.64 4.42 -0.55
N GLN A 62 20.84 4.20 -1.61
CA GLN A 62 19.39 4.14 -1.48
C GLN A 62 18.95 3.01 -0.55
N PHE A 63 19.56 1.83 -0.69
CA PHE A 63 19.26 0.65 0.13
C PHE A 63 20.40 0.32 1.09
N HIS A 64 20.02 -0.15 2.27
CA HIS A 64 20.94 -0.63 3.29
C HIS A 64 20.25 -1.69 4.14
N GLU A 65 20.95 -2.24 5.12
CA GLU A 65 20.32 -2.98 6.20
C GLU A 65 21.16 -2.84 7.47
N ILE A 66 20.54 -3.00 8.63
CA ILE A 66 21.26 -3.22 9.89
C ILE A 66 21.82 -4.65 9.85
N ASN A 67 23.16 -4.78 9.85
CA ASN A 67 23.83 -6.06 9.67
C ASN A 67 23.59 -6.99 10.87
N TRP A 68 22.69 -7.94 10.68
CA TRP A 68 22.50 -9.05 11.60
C TRP A 68 23.10 -10.33 11.00
N ASN A 69 24.39 -10.54 11.27
CA ASN A 69 25.04 -11.82 11.00
C ASN A 69 25.05 -12.67 12.28
N THR A 70 24.19 -13.68 12.34
CA THR A 70 24.02 -14.55 13.51
C THR A 70 25.34 -15.14 14.02
N ARG A 71 26.23 -15.56 13.12
CA ARG A 71 27.53 -16.15 13.49
C ARG A 71 28.43 -15.10 14.15
N GLN A 72 28.53 -13.92 13.54
CA GLN A 72 29.31 -12.81 14.06
C GLN A 72 28.77 -12.34 15.41
N VAL A 73 27.45 -12.20 15.55
CA VAL A 73 26.79 -11.83 16.81
C VAL A 73 27.10 -12.83 17.91
N LEU A 74 26.94 -14.13 17.66
CA LEU A 74 27.25 -15.18 18.63
C LEU A 74 28.73 -15.17 19.02
N ASN A 75 29.64 -15.09 18.05
CA ASN A 75 31.07 -15.02 18.32
C ASN A 75 31.43 -13.78 19.15
N ASN A 76 30.86 -12.61 18.84
CA ASN A 76 31.08 -11.39 19.60
C ASN A 76 30.60 -11.52 21.06
N VAL A 77 29.41 -12.10 21.27
CA VAL A 77 28.87 -12.34 22.62
C VAL A 77 29.75 -13.32 23.38
N ILE A 78 30.14 -14.43 22.76
CA ILE A 78 30.99 -15.46 23.37
C ILE A 78 32.37 -14.91 23.70
N ASP A 79 33.04 -14.26 22.75
CA ASP A 79 34.40 -13.73 22.94
C ASP A 79 34.43 -12.62 24.00
N SER A 80 33.42 -11.74 24.01
CA SER A 80 33.26 -10.74 25.07
C SER A 80 33.00 -11.36 26.44
N SER A 81 32.39 -12.55 26.50
CA SER A 81 32.09 -13.26 27.75
C SER A 81 33.24 -14.14 28.23
N LEU A 82 34.11 -14.58 27.32
CA LEU A 82 35.36 -15.28 27.66
C LEU A 82 36.33 -14.34 28.38
N GLN A 83 36.29 -13.04 28.05
CA GLN A 83 37.14 -12.01 28.67
C GLN A 83 36.52 -11.44 29.96
N ASP A 84 35.19 -11.49 30.09
CA ASP A 84 34.46 -10.86 31.18
C ASP A 84 33.88 -11.88 32.16
N SER A 85 34.44 -11.92 33.37
CA SER A 85 33.97 -12.79 34.44
C SER A 85 32.85 -12.20 35.30
N THR A 86 32.41 -10.95 35.06
CA THR A 86 31.44 -10.23 35.91
C THR A 86 30.14 -11.00 36.12
N ALA A 87 29.60 -11.65 35.09
CA ALA A 87 28.38 -12.45 35.21
C ALA A 87 28.53 -13.60 36.23
N VAL A 88 29.64 -14.35 36.17
CA VAL A 88 29.91 -15.44 37.13
C VAL A 88 30.11 -14.88 38.53
N LEU A 89 30.78 -13.73 38.65
CA LEU A 89 30.98 -13.05 39.94
C LEU A 89 29.65 -12.59 40.56
N SER A 90 28.74 -12.05 39.75
CA SER A 90 27.42 -11.63 40.20
C SER A 90 26.60 -12.80 40.71
N LEU A 91 26.66 -13.96 40.03
CA LEU A 91 26.01 -15.19 40.48
C LEU A 91 26.58 -15.69 41.82
N VAL A 92 27.90 -15.64 41.99
CA VAL A 92 28.54 -16.02 43.27
C VAL A 92 28.08 -15.08 44.38
N GLN A 93 28.07 -13.77 44.13
CA GLN A 93 27.60 -12.77 45.10
C GLN A 93 26.13 -12.97 45.46
N GLU A 94 25.27 -13.26 44.49
CA GLU A 94 23.85 -13.56 44.71
C GLU A 94 23.69 -14.81 45.59
N ARG A 95 24.40 -15.90 45.28
CA ARG A 95 24.37 -17.12 46.11
C ARG A 95 24.92 -16.90 47.52
N GLN A 96 25.89 -16.02 47.70
CA GLN A 96 26.36 -15.61 49.02
C GLN A 96 25.30 -14.82 49.80
N LYS A 97 24.58 -13.90 49.14
CA LYS A 97 23.47 -13.15 49.77
C LYS A 97 22.34 -14.08 50.22
N LEU A 98 22.08 -15.13 49.45
CA LEU A 98 21.11 -16.18 49.78
C LEU A 98 21.63 -17.20 50.81
N GLN A 99 22.84 -16.99 51.38
CA GLN A 99 23.48 -17.87 52.36
C GLN A 99 23.70 -19.31 51.86
N LEU A 100 23.70 -19.51 50.53
CA LEU A 100 23.99 -20.81 49.90
C LEU A 100 25.49 -21.11 49.81
N LEU A 101 26.33 -20.08 50.02
CA LEU A 101 27.79 -20.16 49.98
C LEU A 101 28.41 -19.53 51.23
N PRO A 102 29.58 -20.02 51.70
CA PRO A 102 30.29 -19.43 52.84
C PRO A 102 30.70 -17.97 52.59
N GLN A 103 30.64 -17.13 53.63
CA GLN A 103 30.98 -15.69 53.52
C GLN A 103 32.49 -15.40 53.53
N ALA A 104 33.28 -16.21 54.23
CA ALA A 104 34.73 -16.03 54.32
C ALA A 104 35.42 -17.39 54.24
N ASP A 105 36.13 -17.65 53.14
CA ASP A 105 37.09 -18.76 53.08
C ASP A 105 37.98 -18.73 51.84
N THR A 106 39.16 -19.32 51.96
CA THR A 106 40.00 -19.77 50.82
C THR A 106 39.20 -20.66 49.85
N ARG A 107 38.24 -21.43 50.38
CA ARG A 107 37.32 -22.26 49.61
C ARG A 107 36.43 -21.47 48.66
N LEU A 108 36.02 -20.25 49.02
CA LEU A 108 35.21 -19.39 48.15
C LEU A 108 36.00 -18.96 46.91
N ARG A 109 37.29 -18.63 47.08
CA ARG A 109 38.18 -18.28 45.95
C ARG A 109 38.33 -19.47 45.01
N ALA A 110 38.63 -20.65 45.54
CA ALA A 110 38.73 -21.88 44.74
C ALA A 110 37.43 -22.21 44.00
N LEU A 111 36.27 -22.02 44.65
CA LEU A 111 34.96 -22.23 44.01
C LEU A 111 34.70 -21.22 42.87
N LYS A 112 35.00 -19.94 43.11
CA LYS A 112 34.88 -18.90 42.09
C LYS A 112 35.74 -19.23 40.87
N ASP A 113 37.00 -19.58 41.08
CA ASP A 113 37.92 -19.92 40.00
C ASP A 113 37.46 -21.18 39.25
N SER A 114 36.92 -22.17 39.97
CA SER A 114 36.31 -23.37 39.37
C SER A 114 35.08 -23.05 38.52
N LEU A 115 34.18 -22.18 38.98
CA LEU A 115 32.99 -21.77 38.23
C LEU A 115 33.36 -20.97 36.98
N VAL A 116 34.34 -20.06 37.09
CA VAL A 116 34.87 -19.31 35.95
C VAL A 116 35.50 -20.27 34.93
N GLY A 117 36.28 -21.26 35.39
CA GLY A 117 36.84 -22.31 34.53
C GLY A 117 35.74 -23.09 33.78
N LYS A 118 34.74 -23.59 34.50
CA LYS A 118 33.60 -24.33 33.89
C LYS A 118 32.82 -23.49 32.89
N GLN A 119 32.57 -22.21 33.20
CA GLN A 119 31.91 -21.28 32.30
C GLN A 119 32.74 -21.08 31.02
N ARG A 120 34.05 -20.91 31.16
CA ARG A 120 34.97 -20.73 30.03
C ARG A 120 35.00 -21.98 29.13
N ASP A 121 35.09 -23.16 29.71
CA ASP A 121 35.09 -24.43 28.97
C ASP A 121 33.78 -24.64 28.19
N ALA A 122 32.64 -24.33 28.81
CA ALA A 122 31.34 -24.38 28.15
C ALA A 122 31.27 -23.42 26.96
N LEU A 123 31.72 -22.17 27.13
CA LEU A 123 31.78 -21.17 26.06
C LEU A 123 32.70 -21.61 24.90
N LEU A 124 33.87 -22.17 25.19
CA LEU A 124 34.79 -22.70 24.18
C LEU A 124 34.17 -23.87 23.40
N LYS A 125 33.47 -24.77 24.10
CA LYS A 125 32.75 -25.88 23.46
C LYS A 125 31.64 -25.39 22.54
N ILE A 126 30.87 -24.39 22.98
CA ILE A 126 29.82 -23.75 22.18
C ILE A 126 30.44 -23.08 20.94
N ARG A 127 31.54 -22.34 21.11
CA ARG A 127 32.27 -21.69 20.00
C ARG A 127 32.74 -22.71 18.96
N GLY A 128 33.34 -23.82 19.41
CA GLY A 128 33.76 -24.90 18.53
C GLY A 128 32.58 -25.52 17.77
N ARG A 129 31.43 -25.69 18.43
CA ARG A 129 30.20 -26.18 17.80
C ARG A 129 29.67 -25.19 16.74
N ILE A 130 29.61 -23.90 17.05
CA ILE A 130 29.15 -22.87 16.11
C ILE A 130 30.03 -22.82 14.87
N ALA A 131 31.36 -22.98 15.02
CA ALA A 131 32.29 -22.95 13.90
C ALA A 131 31.99 -24.01 12.83
N VAL A 132 31.50 -25.19 13.22
CA VAL A 132 31.20 -26.31 12.30
C VAL A 132 29.74 -26.38 11.85
N MET A 133 28.82 -25.62 12.49
CA MET A 133 27.41 -25.58 12.08
C MET A 133 27.27 -24.99 10.68
N ASN A 134 26.36 -25.54 9.87
CA ASN A 134 25.88 -24.86 8.66
C ASN A 134 24.91 -23.72 9.04
N ASP A 135 24.54 -22.88 8.06
CA ASP A 135 23.72 -21.69 8.35
C ASP A 135 22.29 -22.02 8.82
N THR A 136 21.73 -23.16 8.39
CA THR A 136 20.39 -23.59 8.81
C THR A 136 20.41 -24.05 10.27
N GLU A 137 21.39 -24.88 10.64
CA GLU A 137 21.61 -25.32 12.01
C GLU A 137 21.89 -24.14 12.94
N LEU A 138 22.69 -23.18 12.46
CA LEU A 138 23.03 -21.98 13.22
C LEU A 138 21.80 -21.11 13.47
N GLN A 139 20.90 -20.95 12.49
CA GLN A 139 19.64 -20.24 12.66
C GLN A 139 18.71 -20.95 13.65
N GLN A 140 18.60 -22.28 13.58
CA GLN A 140 17.81 -23.04 14.55
C GLN A 140 18.40 -22.93 15.97
N PHE A 141 19.71 -22.99 16.10
CA PHE A 141 20.39 -22.80 17.38
C PHE A 141 20.15 -21.38 17.92
N SER A 142 20.35 -20.35 17.10
CA SER A 142 20.17 -18.96 17.53
C SER A 142 18.72 -18.64 17.90
N SER A 143 17.73 -19.20 17.20
CA SER A 143 16.31 -18.99 17.53
C SER A 143 15.93 -19.41 18.96
N LYS A 144 16.69 -20.35 19.55
CA LYS A 144 16.48 -20.85 20.91
C LYS A 144 17.39 -20.16 21.92
N SER A 145 18.62 -19.86 21.51
CA SER A 145 19.68 -19.44 22.41
C SER A 145 19.97 -17.94 22.38
N LEU A 146 19.43 -17.18 21.43
CA LEU A 146 19.73 -15.77 21.23
C LEU A 146 18.45 -14.93 21.29
N ARG A 147 18.48 -13.84 22.05
CA ARG A 147 17.38 -12.86 22.12
C ARG A 147 17.93 -11.45 22.11
N ILE A 148 17.18 -10.54 21.53
CA ILE A 148 17.41 -9.09 21.62
C ILE A 148 16.60 -8.58 22.81
N ASP A 149 17.26 -7.87 23.72
CA ASP A 149 16.67 -7.37 24.96
C ASP A 149 16.46 -5.85 24.87
N SER A 150 15.29 -5.40 25.31
CA SER A 150 14.93 -3.98 25.49
C SER A 150 15.10 -3.06 24.26
N LEU A 151 15.07 -3.61 23.04
CA LEU A 151 15.12 -2.79 21.82
C LEU A 151 13.71 -2.38 21.38
N ASP A 152 13.53 -1.09 21.12
CA ASP A 152 12.39 -0.56 20.38
C ASP A 152 12.86 -0.13 18.98
N LEU A 153 12.27 -0.72 17.93
CA LEU A 153 12.58 -0.37 16.54
C LEU A 153 12.15 1.06 16.18
N ARG A 154 11.26 1.69 16.97
CA ARG A 154 10.90 3.11 16.83
C ARG A 154 12.02 4.03 17.31
N LEU A 155 12.91 3.54 18.18
CA LEU A 155 14.00 4.30 18.79
C LEU A 155 15.36 3.99 18.16
N LEU A 156 15.37 3.51 16.91
CA LEU A 156 16.59 3.41 16.13
C LEU A 156 17.25 4.79 16.03
N LYS A 157 18.57 4.82 16.19
CA LYS A 157 19.31 6.06 16.00
C LYS A 157 19.08 6.55 14.58
N LYS A 158 18.91 7.85 14.39
CA LYS A 158 18.81 8.45 13.06
C LYS A 158 20.14 8.28 12.31
N MET A 159 20.07 8.00 11.03
CA MET A 159 21.25 7.89 10.17
C MET A 159 21.57 9.25 9.56
N ASN A 160 22.80 9.73 9.74
CA ASN A 160 23.27 10.92 9.05
C ASN A 160 23.43 10.57 7.57
N GLY A 161 22.68 11.23 6.67
CA GLY A 161 22.42 10.79 5.29
C GLY A 161 23.63 10.59 4.37
N HIS A 162 24.85 10.93 4.79
CA HIS A 162 26.07 10.73 4.00
C HIS A 162 26.99 9.63 4.55
N GLU A 163 26.68 9.04 5.71
CA GLU A 163 27.62 8.17 6.43
C GLU A 163 26.97 6.86 6.89
N ILE A 164 26.29 6.15 5.97
CA ILE A 164 25.71 4.82 6.25
C ILE A 164 26.76 3.87 6.86
N SER A 165 28.00 3.93 6.38
CA SER A 165 29.11 3.11 6.87
C SER A 165 29.53 3.41 8.31
N GLN A 166 29.22 4.60 8.84
CA GLN A 166 29.50 4.98 10.23
C GLN A 166 28.31 4.71 11.17
N TYR A 167 27.17 4.27 10.63
CA TYR A 167 26.00 3.98 11.43
C TYR A 167 26.28 2.87 12.45
N GLN A 168 25.93 3.14 13.70
CA GLN A 168 26.16 2.24 14.82
C GLN A 168 24.92 2.17 15.71
N GLN A 169 24.20 1.05 15.63
CA GLN A 169 23.05 0.75 16.49
C GLN A 169 23.48 -0.15 17.65
N PRO A 170 23.57 0.37 18.89
CA PRO A 170 23.81 -0.48 20.05
C PRO A 170 22.59 -1.36 20.32
N VAL A 171 22.81 -2.64 20.56
CA VAL A 171 21.77 -3.63 20.87
C VAL A 171 22.26 -4.51 22.02
N THR A 172 21.42 -4.69 23.04
CA THR A 172 21.67 -5.66 24.11
C THR A 172 21.21 -7.03 23.63
N VAL A 173 22.13 -7.98 23.57
CA VAL A 173 21.86 -9.36 23.17
C VAL A 173 22.01 -10.25 24.39
N VAL A 174 21.04 -11.14 24.54
CA VAL A 174 20.95 -12.13 25.60
C VAL A 174 21.21 -13.49 24.97
N PHE A 175 22.25 -14.17 25.46
CA PHE A 175 22.57 -15.53 25.08
C PHE A 175 22.23 -16.50 26.21
N CYS A 176 21.33 -17.43 25.94
CA CYS A 176 20.85 -18.45 26.87
C CYS A 176 21.36 -19.82 26.43
N ASP A 177 22.04 -20.54 27.34
CA ASP A 177 22.43 -21.94 27.09
C ASP A 177 22.48 -22.70 28.43
N SER A 178 21.86 -23.87 28.45
CA SER A 178 21.76 -24.72 29.64
C SER A 178 23.11 -25.22 30.18
N THR A 179 24.15 -25.22 29.35
CA THR A 179 25.50 -25.66 29.73
C THR A 179 26.29 -24.58 30.49
N LEU A 180 25.83 -23.33 30.44
CA LEU A 180 26.46 -22.21 31.15
C LEU A 180 26.10 -22.22 32.64
N GLN A 181 27.05 -21.83 33.48
CA GLN A 181 26.85 -21.73 34.93
C GLN A 181 25.86 -20.61 35.29
N VAL A 182 25.94 -19.49 34.59
CA VAL A 182 25.03 -18.34 34.75
C VAL A 182 23.71 -18.51 34.00
N LYS A 183 23.57 -19.56 33.18
CA LYS A 183 22.46 -19.85 32.24
C LYS A 183 22.21 -18.81 31.16
N GLU A 184 22.49 -17.55 31.44
CA GLU A 184 22.23 -16.40 30.61
C GLU A 184 23.41 -15.41 30.64
N ILE A 185 23.75 -14.86 29.48
CA ILE A 185 24.77 -13.83 29.33
C ILE A 185 24.17 -12.65 28.57
N ARG A 186 24.25 -11.45 29.16
CA ARG A 186 23.84 -10.20 28.52
C ARG A 186 25.05 -9.43 28.03
N LYS A 187 25.06 -9.06 26.75
CA LYS A 187 26.14 -8.25 26.16
C LYS A 187 25.58 -7.19 25.22
N LYS A 188 26.05 -5.96 25.41
CA LYS A 188 25.80 -4.86 24.48
C LYS A 188 26.76 -5.00 23.31
N ILE A 189 26.22 -5.20 22.12
CA ILE A 189 26.97 -5.22 20.87
C ILE A 189 26.57 -4.00 20.03
N THR A 190 27.43 -3.60 19.12
CA THR A 190 27.13 -2.54 18.16
C THR A 190 26.93 -3.16 16.79
N LEU A 191 25.73 -2.98 16.22
CA LEU A 191 25.42 -3.37 14.86
C LEU A 191 25.74 -2.22 13.92
N THR A 192 26.29 -2.53 12.75
CA THR A 192 26.62 -1.56 11.70
C THR A 192 25.62 -1.66 10.56
N ALA A 193 25.36 -0.57 9.85
CA ALA A 193 24.61 -0.65 8.58
C ALA A 193 25.54 -1.09 7.44
N ILE A 194 25.02 -1.91 6.52
CA ILE A 194 25.70 -2.28 5.28
C ILE A 194 24.93 -1.64 4.13
N PRO A 195 25.56 -0.80 3.28
CA PRO A 195 24.93 -0.30 2.06
C PRO A 195 24.83 -1.41 1.01
N TYR A 196 23.76 -1.38 0.24
CA TYR A 196 23.54 -2.29 -0.88
C TYR A 196 23.23 -1.50 -2.15
N ASP A 197 23.77 -1.97 -3.28
CA ASP A 197 23.17 -1.63 -4.57
C ASP A 197 21.77 -2.28 -4.67
N SER A 198 20.92 -1.72 -5.51
CA SER A 198 19.53 -2.18 -5.67
C SER A 198 19.47 -3.67 -6.05
N ASP A 199 20.34 -4.11 -6.96
CA ASP A 199 20.34 -5.48 -7.46
C ASP A 199 20.68 -6.50 -6.37
N ARG A 200 21.76 -6.30 -5.61
CA ARG A 200 22.13 -7.20 -4.50
C ARG A 200 21.09 -7.18 -3.40
N PHE A 201 20.50 -6.02 -3.12
CA PHE A 201 19.41 -5.94 -2.14
C PHE A 201 18.20 -6.78 -2.56
N MET A 202 17.77 -6.67 -3.83
CA MET A 202 16.63 -7.46 -4.33
C MET A 202 16.94 -8.95 -4.44
N VAL A 203 18.16 -9.33 -4.80
CA VAL A 203 18.58 -10.74 -4.80
C VAL A 203 18.53 -11.31 -3.39
N LYS A 204 18.94 -10.54 -2.39
CA LYS A 204 18.87 -10.95 -0.98
C LYS A 204 17.44 -10.96 -0.45
N TYR A 205 16.62 -10.00 -0.85
CA TYR A 205 15.25 -9.81 -0.38
C TYR A 205 14.25 -9.64 -1.55
N PRO A 206 13.90 -10.73 -2.25
CA PRO A 206 13.07 -10.66 -3.46
C PRO A 206 11.67 -10.09 -3.24
N VAL A 207 11.15 -10.15 -2.00
CA VAL A 207 9.85 -9.56 -1.63
C VAL A 207 9.86 -8.04 -1.79
N PHE A 208 10.99 -7.37 -1.53
CA PHE A 208 11.12 -5.93 -1.82
C PHE A 208 11.09 -5.65 -3.33
N GLY A 209 11.61 -6.56 -4.15
CA GLY A 209 11.55 -6.42 -5.61
C GLY A 209 10.10 -6.39 -6.12
N TYR A 210 9.26 -7.31 -5.63
CA TYR A 210 7.82 -7.30 -5.94
C TYR A 210 7.12 -6.02 -5.46
N TRP A 211 7.44 -5.57 -4.26
CA TRP A 211 6.90 -4.32 -3.72
C TRP A 211 7.30 -3.10 -4.56
N ILE A 212 8.56 -2.99 -4.96
CA ILE A 212 9.05 -1.88 -5.79
C ILE A 212 8.41 -1.89 -7.18
N ILE A 213 8.30 -3.06 -7.81
CA ILE A 213 7.61 -3.18 -9.10
C ILE A 213 6.15 -2.73 -8.96
N SER A 214 5.48 -3.13 -7.87
CA SER A 214 4.12 -2.68 -7.56
C SER A 214 4.03 -1.16 -7.45
N LEU A 215 4.96 -0.52 -6.74
CA LEU A 215 5.02 0.94 -6.62
C LEU A 215 5.28 1.65 -7.95
N ILE A 216 6.19 1.12 -8.80
CA ILE A 216 6.47 1.68 -10.13
C ILE A 216 5.23 1.60 -11.02
N VAL A 217 4.55 0.44 -11.05
CA VAL A 217 3.32 0.25 -11.81
C VAL A 217 2.23 1.19 -11.33
N GLN A 218 2.05 1.33 -10.02
CA GLN A 218 1.08 2.25 -9.43
C GLN A 218 1.37 3.71 -9.78
N ALA A 219 2.59 4.18 -9.56
CA ALA A 219 2.97 5.56 -9.88
C ALA A 219 2.76 5.87 -11.36
N THR A 220 3.14 4.94 -12.25
CA THR A 220 2.91 5.06 -13.70
C THR A 220 1.42 5.14 -14.02
N LEU A 221 0.62 4.25 -13.44
CA LEU A 221 -0.82 4.20 -13.62
C LEU A 221 -1.49 5.50 -13.14
N TYR A 222 -1.13 6.01 -11.96
CA TYR A 222 -1.69 7.25 -11.41
C TYR A 222 -1.35 8.45 -12.30
N CYS A 223 -0.10 8.58 -12.74
CA CYS A 223 0.33 9.63 -13.66
C CYS A 223 -0.44 9.61 -15.00
N LEU A 224 -0.84 8.43 -15.49
CA LEU A 224 -1.65 8.30 -16.70
C LEU A 224 -3.14 8.55 -16.45
N LEU A 225 -3.67 8.08 -15.32
CA LEU A 225 -5.07 8.23 -14.96
C LEU A 225 -5.43 9.68 -14.64
N ILE A 226 -4.54 10.46 -14.03
CA ILE A 226 -4.80 11.87 -13.72
C ILE A 226 -5.23 12.70 -14.94
N PRO A 227 -4.42 12.82 -16.01
CA PRO A 227 -4.81 13.60 -17.19
C PRO A 227 -6.02 12.99 -17.91
N TYR A 228 -6.16 11.66 -17.90
CA TYR A 228 -7.33 10.98 -18.45
C TYR A 228 -8.62 11.37 -17.71
N LEU A 229 -8.63 11.29 -16.39
CA LEU A 229 -9.76 11.64 -15.54
C LEU A 229 -10.09 13.13 -15.64
N LEU A 230 -9.07 14.00 -15.62
CA LEU A 230 -9.25 15.44 -15.84
C LEU A 230 -9.89 15.72 -17.22
N SER A 231 -9.43 15.04 -18.27
CA SER A 231 -10.01 15.18 -19.61
C SER A 231 -11.49 14.78 -19.66
N ILE A 232 -11.86 13.69 -18.96
CA ILE A 232 -13.27 13.26 -18.88
C ILE A 232 -14.11 14.24 -18.07
N ILE A 233 -13.64 14.63 -16.88
CA ILE A 233 -14.35 15.54 -15.96
C ILE A 233 -14.64 16.88 -16.64
N PHE A 234 -13.65 17.42 -17.36
CA PHE A 234 -13.73 18.74 -17.99
C PHE A 234 -14.17 18.69 -19.46
N ARG A 235 -14.54 17.53 -19.99
CA ARG A 235 -15.10 17.44 -21.33
C ARG A 235 -16.36 18.30 -21.41
N LYS A 236 -16.36 19.27 -22.33
CA LYS A 236 -17.51 20.13 -22.60
C LYS A 236 -18.62 19.26 -23.17
N ASN A 237 -19.57 18.88 -22.32
CA ASN A 237 -20.75 18.15 -22.75
C ASN A 237 -21.84 19.14 -23.11
N ASN A 238 -22.39 19.02 -24.31
CA ASN A 238 -23.41 19.92 -24.88
C ASN A 238 -24.81 19.73 -24.23
N GLY A 239 -24.91 19.00 -23.12
CA GLY A 239 -26.17 18.82 -22.41
C GLY A 239 -26.47 20.04 -21.54
N GLU A 240 -27.65 20.64 -21.73
CA GLU A 240 -28.12 21.84 -21.00
C GLU A 240 -28.20 21.64 -19.48
N HIS A 241 -28.23 20.38 -19.01
CA HIS A 241 -28.48 20.03 -17.62
C HIS A 241 -27.22 19.69 -16.79
N ARG A 242 -26.01 19.82 -17.34
CA ARG A 242 -24.78 19.44 -16.63
C ARG A 242 -24.18 20.57 -15.79
N LEU A 243 -23.54 20.22 -14.68
CA LEU A 243 -22.84 21.16 -13.80
C LEU A 243 -21.87 22.06 -14.57
N SER A 244 -21.92 23.36 -14.28
CA SER A 244 -20.96 24.31 -14.84
C SER A 244 -19.53 23.98 -14.41
N VAL A 245 -18.55 24.32 -15.24
CA VAL A 245 -17.12 24.06 -14.97
C VAL A 245 -16.68 24.63 -13.62
N LYS A 246 -17.22 25.79 -13.22
CA LYS A 246 -16.93 26.43 -11.93
C LYS A 246 -17.28 25.51 -10.76
N TRP A 247 -18.47 24.92 -10.78
CA TRP A 247 -18.91 24.00 -9.72
C TRP A 247 -18.11 22.70 -9.74
N LYS A 248 -17.77 22.17 -10.92
CA LYS A 248 -16.90 20.98 -11.02
C LYS A 248 -15.55 21.18 -10.33
N ILE A 249 -14.91 22.33 -10.56
CA ILE A 249 -13.63 22.67 -9.90
C ILE A 249 -13.81 22.71 -8.38
N ILE A 250 -14.86 23.37 -7.88
CA ILE A 250 -15.14 23.47 -6.45
C ILE A 250 -15.30 22.08 -5.82
N TYR A 251 -16.11 21.20 -6.42
CA TYR A 251 -16.30 19.83 -5.92
C TYR A 251 -14.99 19.04 -5.91
N VAL A 252 -14.19 19.11 -6.98
CA VAL A 252 -12.90 18.42 -7.06
C VAL A 252 -11.97 18.89 -5.94
N VAL A 253 -11.87 20.19 -5.71
CA VAL A 253 -11.03 20.76 -4.64
C VAL A 253 -11.51 20.28 -3.26
N ILE A 254 -12.81 20.28 -3.01
CA ILE A 254 -13.38 19.80 -1.73
C ILE A 254 -13.08 18.31 -1.52
N VAL A 255 -13.29 17.46 -2.53
CA VAL A 255 -13.04 16.02 -2.42
C VAL A 255 -11.56 15.73 -2.24
N ILE A 256 -10.67 16.46 -2.93
CA ILE A 256 -9.23 16.38 -2.71
C ILE A 256 -8.90 16.78 -1.27
N ALA A 257 -9.45 17.88 -0.77
CA ALA A 257 -9.25 18.31 0.61
C ALA A 257 -9.69 17.24 1.61
N VAL A 258 -10.86 16.62 1.42
CA VAL A 258 -11.34 15.51 2.26
C VAL A 258 -10.40 14.31 2.22
N CYS A 259 -9.94 13.90 1.04
CA CYS A 259 -9.02 12.76 0.89
C CYS A 259 -7.64 13.04 1.51
N VAL A 260 -7.13 14.25 1.32
CA VAL A 260 -5.86 14.71 1.90
C VAL A 260 -5.98 14.81 3.41
N SER A 261 -7.03 15.42 3.95
CA SER A 261 -7.31 15.44 5.39
C SER A 261 -7.44 14.03 5.95
N PHE A 262 -8.11 13.11 5.25
CA PHE A 262 -8.19 11.71 5.65
C PHE A 262 -6.79 11.07 5.74
N TYR A 263 -5.95 11.29 4.73
CA TYR A 263 -4.56 10.81 4.74
C TYR A 263 -3.77 11.38 5.93
N PHE A 264 -3.82 12.70 6.13
CA PHE A 264 -3.04 13.32 7.21
C PHE A 264 -3.57 13.00 8.60
N LEU A 265 -4.88 12.90 8.80
CA LEU A 265 -5.47 12.63 10.12
C LEU A 265 -5.33 11.17 10.53
N PHE A 266 -5.47 10.22 9.60
CA PHE A 266 -5.52 8.80 9.94
C PHE A 266 -4.24 8.04 9.60
N LEU A 267 -3.41 8.54 8.69
CA LEU A 267 -2.29 7.76 8.12
C LEU A 267 -0.92 8.43 8.24
N ASN A 268 -0.87 9.76 8.29
CA ASN A 268 0.37 10.50 8.48
C ASN A 268 0.40 11.08 9.90
N ALA A 269 0.72 10.24 10.89
CA ALA A 269 0.93 10.71 12.25
C ALA A 269 2.10 11.74 12.24
N PRO A 270 1.88 12.97 12.74
CA PRO A 270 2.81 14.08 12.53
C PRO A 270 4.09 14.01 13.39
N SER A 271 4.24 13.02 14.28
CA SER A 271 5.44 12.91 15.09
C SER A 271 6.44 11.94 14.44
N ASP A 272 7.68 12.40 14.30
CA ASP A 272 8.81 11.58 13.86
C ASP A 272 9.00 10.35 14.75
N GLU A 273 8.53 10.38 16.00
CA GLU A 273 8.58 9.27 16.95
C GLU A 273 7.53 8.19 16.65
N ASP A 274 6.45 8.55 15.95
CA ASP A 274 5.34 7.66 15.59
C ASP A 274 5.55 6.95 14.25
N ASN A 275 6.65 7.23 13.54
CA ASN A 275 6.98 6.51 12.31
C ASN A 275 7.22 5.02 12.61
N ILE A 276 6.22 4.19 12.31
CA ILE A 276 6.23 2.73 12.52
C ILE A 276 7.42 2.09 11.81
N VAL A 277 7.77 2.59 10.62
CA VAL A 277 8.89 2.13 9.82
C VAL A 277 9.90 3.25 9.66
N ARG A 278 11.09 3.05 10.23
CA ARG A 278 12.23 3.97 10.14
C ARG A 278 12.98 3.79 8.83
N ASN A 279 13.45 4.89 8.24
CA ASN A 279 14.32 4.88 7.05
C ASN A 279 15.57 4.00 7.28
N GLU A 280 16.10 4.04 8.51
CA GLU A 280 17.33 3.37 8.95
C GLU A 280 17.27 1.85 8.93
N LEU A 281 16.08 1.26 8.75
CA LEU A 281 15.94 -0.18 8.62
C LEU A 281 16.48 -0.67 7.27
N PHE A 282 16.17 0.04 6.18
CA PHE A 282 16.53 -0.45 4.85
C PHE A 282 16.59 0.56 3.69
N MET A 283 16.01 1.75 3.79
CA MET A 283 15.91 2.68 2.65
C MET A 283 15.91 4.15 3.07
N HIS A 284 16.85 4.93 2.52
CA HIS A 284 17.06 6.32 2.95
C HIS A 284 15.86 7.24 2.68
N ASN A 285 15.26 7.13 1.49
CA ASN A 285 14.17 8.00 1.02
C ASN A 285 12.78 7.37 1.15
N LEU A 286 12.61 6.41 2.06
CA LEU A 286 11.38 5.64 2.19
C LEU A 286 10.15 6.54 2.40
N HIS A 287 10.20 7.43 3.39
CA HIS A 287 9.08 8.33 3.69
C HIS A 287 8.73 9.25 2.51
N THR A 288 9.74 9.75 1.78
CA THR A 288 9.54 10.59 0.59
C THR A 288 8.83 9.81 -0.52
N VAL A 289 9.29 8.59 -0.81
CA VAL A 289 8.67 7.71 -1.80
C VAL A 289 7.22 7.39 -1.43
N PHE A 290 6.97 7.00 -0.18
CA PHE A 290 5.61 6.74 0.31
C PHE A 290 4.71 7.98 0.20
N THR A 291 5.21 9.14 0.62
CA THR A 291 4.43 10.39 0.59
C THR A 291 4.05 10.77 -0.84
N ILE A 292 4.98 10.69 -1.79
CA ILE A 292 4.73 11.02 -3.19
C ILE A 292 3.70 10.05 -3.81
N ILE A 293 3.92 8.74 -3.67
CA ILE A 293 3.05 7.73 -4.30
C ILE A 293 1.66 7.75 -3.67
N ASN A 294 1.56 7.84 -2.34
CA ASN A 294 0.27 7.95 -1.66
C ASN A 294 -0.45 9.24 -2.08
N SER A 295 0.24 10.38 -2.14
CA SER A 295 -0.37 11.65 -2.58
C SER A 295 -0.92 11.55 -4.00
N LEU A 296 -0.17 10.93 -4.93
CA LEU A 296 -0.63 10.68 -6.30
C LEU A 296 -1.85 9.75 -6.33
N GLY A 297 -1.81 8.66 -5.54
CA GLY A 297 -2.92 7.71 -5.42
C GLY A 297 -4.18 8.36 -4.87
N TYR A 298 -4.08 9.11 -3.77
CA TYR A 298 -5.20 9.83 -3.18
C TYR A 298 -5.74 10.94 -4.08
N PHE A 299 -4.88 11.64 -4.80
CA PHE A 299 -5.30 12.64 -5.78
C PHE A 299 -6.08 11.98 -6.92
N THR A 300 -5.60 10.85 -7.44
CA THR A 300 -6.29 10.10 -8.51
C THR A 300 -7.62 9.52 -8.02
N ALA A 301 -7.65 8.95 -6.81
CA ALA A 301 -8.86 8.48 -6.17
C ALA A 301 -9.87 9.63 -5.98
N ALA A 302 -9.43 10.81 -5.50
CA ALA A 302 -10.27 11.98 -5.32
C ALA A 302 -10.92 12.44 -6.63
N LEU A 303 -10.22 12.36 -7.77
CA LEU A 303 -10.81 12.64 -9.09
C LEU A 303 -11.91 11.64 -9.44
N CYS A 304 -11.72 10.34 -9.17
CA CYS A 304 -12.76 9.33 -9.37
C CYS A 304 -13.96 9.56 -8.44
N LEU A 305 -13.72 9.84 -7.16
CA LEU A 305 -14.77 10.14 -6.17
C LEU A 305 -15.57 11.40 -6.58
N SER A 306 -14.90 12.41 -7.11
CA SER A 306 -15.54 13.61 -7.69
C SER A 306 -16.39 13.27 -8.89
N GLY A 307 -15.90 12.40 -9.78
CA GLY A 307 -16.66 11.85 -10.91
C GLY A 307 -17.95 11.18 -10.46
N MET A 308 -17.92 10.37 -9.40
CA MET A 308 -19.12 9.77 -8.81
C MET A 308 -20.10 10.84 -8.30
N LEU A 309 -19.63 11.89 -7.62
CA LEU A 309 -20.52 12.99 -7.19
C LEU A 309 -21.13 13.74 -8.38
N PHE A 310 -20.42 13.89 -9.49
CA PHE A 310 -21.00 14.46 -10.71
C PHE A 310 -22.10 13.58 -11.27
N THR A 311 -21.95 12.26 -11.24
CA THR A 311 -23.03 11.35 -11.66
C THR A 311 -24.26 11.45 -10.76
N PHE A 312 -24.09 11.71 -9.46
CA PHE A 312 -25.21 12.01 -8.56
C PHE A 312 -25.94 13.30 -8.96
N SER A 313 -25.20 14.39 -9.20
CA SER A 313 -25.78 15.66 -9.63
C SER A 313 -26.46 15.56 -11.00
N ASP A 314 -25.82 14.89 -11.96
CA ASP A 314 -26.36 14.72 -13.31
C ASP A 314 -27.64 13.86 -13.27
N THR A 315 -27.68 12.80 -12.45
CA THR A 315 -28.89 11.98 -12.24
C THR A 315 -30.04 12.81 -11.66
N ARG A 316 -29.75 13.65 -10.66
CA ARG A 316 -30.76 14.52 -10.04
C ARG A 316 -31.28 15.58 -11.01
N ALA A 317 -30.41 16.15 -11.84
CA ALA A 317 -30.79 17.12 -12.86
C ALA A 317 -31.63 16.49 -13.98
N LEU A 318 -31.34 15.24 -14.34
CA LEU A 318 -32.18 14.49 -15.27
C LEU A 318 -33.59 14.31 -14.68
N LEU A 319 -33.71 13.79 -13.44
CA LEU A 319 -35.00 13.61 -12.76
C LEU A 319 -35.87 14.87 -12.73
N SER A 320 -35.29 16.06 -12.59
CA SER A 320 -36.06 17.31 -12.56
C SER A 320 -36.54 17.78 -13.94
N ALA A 321 -35.93 17.35 -15.05
CA ALA A 321 -36.19 17.85 -16.40
C ALA A 321 -37.44 17.30 -17.10
N LYS A 322 -38.08 16.24 -16.57
CA LYS A 322 -39.42 15.70 -16.96
C LYS A 322 -39.70 15.42 -18.46
N SER A 323 -38.72 15.31 -19.35
CA SER A 323 -38.91 15.01 -20.79
C SER A 323 -38.55 13.56 -21.14
N ALA A 324 -39.56 12.73 -21.45
CA ALA A 324 -39.48 11.27 -21.43
C ALA A 324 -38.59 10.54 -22.48
N PRO A 325 -38.41 10.97 -23.74
CA PRO A 325 -37.73 10.12 -24.73
C PRO A 325 -36.18 10.23 -24.77
N THR A 326 -35.59 11.38 -24.44
CA THR A 326 -34.11 11.58 -24.42
C THR A 326 -33.48 11.13 -23.09
N TYR A 327 -34.32 10.90 -22.08
CA TYR A 327 -33.92 10.62 -20.71
C TYR A 327 -33.16 9.30 -20.54
N LEU A 328 -33.56 8.25 -21.25
CA LEU A 328 -33.03 6.90 -21.06
C LEU A 328 -31.56 6.78 -21.49
N SER A 329 -31.21 7.36 -22.65
CA SER A 329 -29.82 7.33 -23.14
C SER A 329 -28.87 8.09 -22.23
N ASP A 330 -29.33 9.21 -21.67
CA ASP A 330 -28.53 10.03 -20.76
C ASP A 330 -28.34 9.32 -19.42
N LEU A 331 -29.40 8.70 -18.87
CA LEU A 331 -29.29 7.92 -17.63
C LEU A 331 -28.37 6.71 -17.79
N LEU A 332 -28.42 6.00 -18.92
CA LEU A 332 -27.50 4.91 -19.23
C LEU A 332 -26.05 5.39 -19.28
N SER A 333 -25.79 6.55 -19.89
CA SER A 333 -24.46 7.16 -19.92
C SER A 333 -23.98 7.51 -18.51
N VAL A 334 -24.82 8.15 -17.68
CA VAL A 334 -24.46 8.54 -16.31
C VAL A 334 -24.17 7.30 -15.44
N ASN A 335 -24.97 6.24 -15.57
CA ASN A 335 -24.73 4.98 -14.87
C ASN A 335 -23.41 4.31 -15.32
N ASN A 336 -23.08 4.37 -16.61
CA ASN A 336 -21.81 3.85 -17.11
C ASN A 336 -20.62 4.65 -16.58
N ASP A 337 -20.72 5.99 -16.60
CA ASP A 337 -19.69 6.87 -16.03
C ASP A 337 -19.48 6.58 -14.54
N PHE A 338 -20.56 6.40 -13.78
CA PHE A 338 -20.50 6.03 -12.37
C PHE A 338 -19.73 4.71 -12.15
N LYS A 339 -20.06 3.67 -12.91
CA LYS A 339 -19.39 2.36 -12.83
C LYS A 339 -17.90 2.49 -13.13
N VAL A 340 -17.52 3.26 -14.15
CA VAL A 340 -16.11 3.50 -14.51
C VAL A 340 -15.38 4.18 -13.35
N TYR A 341 -15.92 5.28 -12.82
CA TYR A 341 -15.30 5.99 -11.69
C TYR A 341 -15.20 5.12 -10.44
N PHE A 342 -16.24 4.37 -10.12
CA PHE A 342 -16.27 3.45 -9.00
C PHE A 342 -15.20 2.36 -9.12
N VAL A 343 -15.13 1.67 -10.27
CA VAL A 343 -14.16 0.60 -10.51
C VAL A 343 -12.73 1.14 -10.45
N LEU A 344 -12.47 2.31 -11.03
CA LEU A 344 -11.15 2.94 -10.96
C LEU A 344 -10.78 3.33 -9.53
N ALA A 345 -11.68 3.93 -8.77
CA ALA A 345 -11.45 4.26 -7.36
C ALA A 345 -11.15 3.00 -6.53
N ALA A 346 -11.97 1.95 -6.70
CA ALA A 346 -11.79 0.68 -6.01
C ALA A 346 -10.43 0.06 -6.32
N LEU A 347 -10.02 0.07 -7.59
CA LEU A 347 -8.74 -0.47 -8.04
C LEU A 347 -7.56 0.31 -7.47
N ILE A 348 -7.59 1.64 -7.50
CA ILE A 348 -6.54 2.51 -6.94
C ILE A 348 -6.34 2.23 -5.45
N LEU A 349 -7.44 2.23 -4.67
CA LEU A 349 -7.39 1.98 -3.23
C LEU A 349 -6.94 0.54 -2.92
N THR A 350 -7.40 -0.45 -3.69
CA THR A 350 -6.97 -1.85 -3.54
C THR A 350 -5.47 -2.02 -3.80
N PHE A 351 -4.94 -1.36 -4.84
CA PHE A 351 -3.50 -1.39 -5.11
C PHE A 351 -2.67 -0.77 -3.99
N ALA A 352 -3.15 0.33 -3.39
CA ALA A 352 -2.50 0.90 -2.21
C ALA A 352 -2.43 -0.12 -1.05
N VAL A 353 -3.54 -0.82 -0.75
CA VAL A 353 -3.58 -1.86 0.29
C VAL A 353 -2.64 -3.03 -0.03
N ILE A 354 -2.64 -3.51 -1.27
CA ILE A 354 -1.76 -4.61 -1.71
C ILE A 354 -0.28 -4.21 -1.57
N ALA A 355 0.10 -3.01 -2.01
CA ALA A 355 1.47 -2.54 -1.87
C ALA A 355 1.89 -2.39 -0.40
N THR A 356 1.02 -1.88 0.47
CA THR A 356 1.29 -1.82 1.92
C THR A 356 1.43 -3.22 2.53
N GLY A 357 0.62 -4.20 2.10
CA GLY A 357 0.75 -5.59 2.52
C GLY A 357 2.07 -6.23 2.09
N GLN A 358 2.45 -6.05 0.81
CA GLN A 358 3.73 -6.50 0.28
C GLN A 358 4.90 -5.85 1.01
N PHE A 359 4.78 -4.57 1.36
CA PHE A 359 5.78 -3.84 2.11
C PHE A 359 6.00 -4.42 3.51
N TYR A 360 4.92 -4.64 4.27
CA TYR A 360 5.02 -5.23 5.61
C TYR A 360 5.58 -6.65 5.58
N ALA A 361 5.16 -7.45 4.60
CA ALA A 361 5.74 -8.76 4.37
C ALA A 361 7.24 -8.67 4.06
N ALA A 362 7.66 -7.70 3.21
CA ALA A 362 9.06 -7.47 2.88
C ALA A 362 9.88 -7.06 4.11
N LEU A 363 9.38 -6.15 4.95
CA LEU A 363 10.05 -5.73 6.19
C LEU A 363 10.32 -6.91 7.13
N ASN A 364 9.34 -7.81 7.30
CA ASN A 364 9.52 -9.03 8.09
C ASN A 364 10.53 -10.01 7.47
N THR A 365 10.98 -9.81 6.23
CA THR A 365 12.05 -10.61 5.64
C THR A 365 13.46 -10.17 6.03
N LEU A 366 13.64 -8.94 6.51
CA LEU A 366 14.95 -8.37 6.88
C LEU A 366 15.59 -9.17 8.01
N SER A 367 16.89 -9.46 7.88
CA SER A 367 17.61 -10.34 8.82
C SER A 367 17.54 -9.86 10.27
N PHE A 368 17.69 -8.56 10.49
CA PHE A 368 17.59 -7.94 11.81
C PHE A 368 16.16 -8.00 12.37
N VAL A 369 15.16 -7.71 11.54
CA VAL A 369 13.74 -7.77 11.93
C VAL A 369 13.32 -9.20 12.27
N LYS A 370 13.79 -10.21 11.53
CA LYS A 370 13.56 -11.63 11.88
C LYS A 370 14.11 -11.97 13.26
N ALA A 371 15.34 -11.53 13.56
CA ALA A 371 15.92 -11.77 14.88
C ALA A 371 15.15 -11.05 15.99
N TYR A 372 14.64 -9.86 15.70
CA TYR A 372 13.78 -9.11 16.61
C TYR A 372 12.42 -9.81 16.84
N ASN A 373 11.72 -10.22 15.78
CA ASN A 373 10.46 -10.95 15.83
C ASN A 373 10.60 -12.26 16.64
N LEU A 374 11.70 -13.00 16.45
CA LEU A 374 12.01 -14.20 17.23
C LEU A 374 12.19 -13.89 18.72
N SER A 375 12.70 -12.71 19.07
CA SER A 375 12.93 -12.30 20.45
C SER A 375 11.64 -11.92 21.18
N ILE A 376 10.72 -11.25 20.48
CA ILE A 376 9.42 -10.82 21.04
C ILE A 376 8.33 -11.90 20.92
N GLY A 377 8.51 -12.90 20.03
CA GLY A 377 7.59 -14.02 19.85
C GLY A 377 6.42 -13.76 18.89
N TYR A 378 6.42 -12.64 18.19
CA TYR A 378 5.41 -12.27 17.17
C TYR A 378 6.05 -11.36 16.11
N ASP A 379 5.36 -11.14 14.99
CA ASP A 379 5.84 -10.23 13.95
C ASP A 379 5.64 -8.76 14.35
N TYR A 380 6.72 -7.97 14.38
CA TYR A 380 6.64 -6.55 14.70
C TYR A 380 5.80 -5.78 13.68
N PHE A 381 6.02 -6.02 12.39
CA PHE A 381 5.20 -5.44 11.33
C PHE A 381 3.96 -6.32 11.09
N ARG A 382 2.95 -6.13 11.93
CA ARG A 382 1.70 -6.90 11.90
C ARG A 382 0.86 -6.58 10.67
N LEU A 383 0.39 -7.62 9.99
CA LEU A 383 -0.55 -7.48 8.86
C LEU A 383 -1.93 -6.94 9.29
N ASP A 384 -2.25 -6.97 10.59
CA ASP A 384 -3.47 -6.40 11.14
C ASP A 384 -3.64 -4.91 10.82
N VAL A 385 -2.53 -4.16 10.80
CA VAL A 385 -2.51 -2.74 10.40
C VAL A 385 -2.89 -2.58 8.93
N VAL A 386 -2.49 -3.53 8.08
CA VAL A 386 -2.82 -3.53 6.65
C VAL A 386 -4.31 -3.82 6.44
N TYR A 387 -4.88 -4.73 7.23
CA TYR A 387 -6.33 -4.99 7.20
C TYR A 387 -7.11 -3.76 7.66
N PHE A 388 -6.66 -3.10 8.72
CA PHE A 388 -7.23 -1.84 9.19
C PHE A 388 -7.22 -0.77 8.08
N TYR A 389 -6.09 -0.63 7.40
CA TYR A 389 -5.92 0.27 6.27
C TYR A 389 -6.90 -0.01 5.11
N GLY A 390 -7.09 -1.29 4.74
CA GLY A 390 -8.04 -1.67 3.70
C GLY A 390 -9.51 -1.43 4.08
N ILE A 391 -9.87 -1.61 5.35
CA ILE A 391 -11.21 -1.31 5.85
C ILE A 391 -11.49 0.19 5.78
N LEU A 392 -10.53 1.02 6.20
CA LEU A 392 -10.61 2.48 6.09
C LEU A 392 -10.86 2.95 4.66
N HIS A 393 -10.15 2.38 3.67
CA HIS A 393 -10.40 2.68 2.25
C HIS A 393 -11.76 2.21 1.76
N THR A 394 -12.24 1.06 2.24
CA THR A 394 -13.58 0.56 1.92
C THR A 394 -14.65 1.52 2.44
N PHE A 395 -14.51 2.03 3.67
CA PHE A 395 -15.41 3.05 4.22
C PHE A 395 -15.39 4.33 3.40
N LEU A 396 -14.21 4.82 3.02
CA LEU A 396 -14.07 6.00 2.17
C LEU A 396 -14.85 5.81 0.85
N LEU A 397 -14.70 4.66 0.20
CA LEU A 397 -15.39 4.35 -1.05
C LEU A 397 -16.91 4.22 -0.86
N LEU A 398 -17.37 3.57 0.21
CA LEU A 398 -18.79 3.43 0.54
C LEU A 398 -19.48 4.79 0.79
N LEU A 399 -18.77 5.75 1.39
CA LEU A 399 -19.28 7.10 1.66
C LEU A 399 -19.73 7.82 0.39
N PHE A 400 -19.05 7.61 -0.73
CA PHE A 400 -19.45 8.18 -2.03
C PHE A 400 -20.34 7.24 -2.84
N TYR A 401 -20.14 5.92 -2.74
CA TYR A 401 -20.91 4.94 -3.49
C TYR A 401 -22.40 4.93 -3.13
N ILE A 402 -22.73 4.84 -1.84
CA ILE A 402 -24.10 4.68 -1.35
C ILE A 402 -25.04 5.80 -1.85
N PRO A 403 -24.74 7.10 -1.66
CA PRO A 403 -25.67 8.16 -2.08
C PRO A 403 -25.90 8.17 -3.59
N VAL A 404 -24.85 7.93 -4.39
CA VAL A 404 -24.94 7.92 -5.86
C VAL A 404 -25.77 6.73 -6.33
N GLN A 405 -25.53 5.55 -5.77
CA GLN A 405 -26.25 4.33 -6.12
C GLN A 405 -27.74 4.43 -5.77
N LEU A 406 -28.09 5.01 -4.61
CA LEU A 406 -29.48 5.22 -4.22
C LEU A 406 -30.19 6.18 -5.19
N GLN A 407 -29.54 7.28 -5.57
CA GLN A 407 -30.10 8.24 -6.52
C GLN A 407 -30.31 7.64 -7.91
N LEU A 408 -29.35 6.83 -8.39
CA LEU A 408 -29.47 6.10 -9.65
C LEU A 408 -30.62 5.08 -9.58
N ALA A 409 -30.76 4.37 -8.47
CA ALA A 409 -31.84 3.39 -8.28
C ALA A 409 -33.23 4.06 -8.32
N GLU A 410 -33.37 5.22 -7.68
CA GLU A 410 -34.60 6.04 -7.75
C GLU A 410 -34.90 6.47 -9.18
N ALA A 411 -33.90 7.01 -9.89
CA ALA A 411 -34.07 7.44 -11.27
C ALA A 411 -34.48 6.29 -12.20
N ASN A 412 -33.86 5.13 -12.01
CA ASN A 412 -34.19 3.93 -12.77
C ASN A 412 -35.63 3.46 -12.52
N ALA A 413 -36.09 3.51 -11.27
CA ALA A 413 -37.45 3.14 -10.91
C ALA A 413 -38.48 4.06 -11.56
N GLU A 414 -38.21 5.37 -11.59
CA GLU A 414 -39.07 6.35 -12.24
C GLU A 414 -39.15 6.13 -13.76
N VAL A 415 -38.01 5.91 -14.43
CA VAL A 415 -37.99 5.59 -15.87
C VAL A 415 -38.73 4.32 -16.19
N ALA A 416 -38.55 3.27 -15.38
CA ALA A 416 -39.26 2.01 -15.57
C ALA A 416 -40.78 2.21 -15.46
N ALA A 417 -41.24 2.98 -14.46
CA ALA A 417 -42.66 3.30 -14.31
C ALA A 417 -43.22 4.09 -15.51
N GLN A 418 -42.46 5.06 -16.04
CA GLN A 418 -42.85 5.83 -17.22
C GLN A 418 -42.87 4.99 -18.51
N ALA A 419 -41.90 4.08 -18.69
CA ALA A 419 -41.85 3.18 -19.85
C ALA A 419 -43.05 2.22 -19.88
N VAL A 420 -43.46 1.71 -18.71
CA VAL A 420 -44.68 0.90 -18.58
C VAL A 420 -45.93 1.72 -18.91
N ALA A 421 -46.02 2.95 -18.38
CA ALA A 421 -47.17 3.83 -18.62
C ALA A 421 -47.34 4.25 -20.08
N THR A 422 -46.24 4.38 -20.83
CA THR A 422 -46.24 4.79 -22.25
C THR A 422 -46.38 3.63 -23.22
N GLY A 423 -46.46 2.38 -22.74
CA GLY A 423 -46.58 1.20 -23.59
C GLY A 423 -45.35 0.94 -24.46
N ALA A 424 -44.19 1.52 -24.12
CA ALA A 424 -42.96 1.31 -24.86
C ALA A 424 -42.47 -0.14 -24.67
N GLY A 425 -42.39 -0.91 -25.76
CA GLY A 425 -41.97 -2.32 -25.76
C GLY A 425 -40.57 -2.60 -25.18
N ASP A 426 -39.79 -1.56 -24.89
CA ASP A 426 -38.45 -1.65 -24.28
C ASP A 426 -38.45 -1.70 -22.74
N ALA A 427 -39.61 -1.60 -22.06
CA ALA A 427 -39.70 -1.61 -20.60
C ALA A 427 -38.99 -2.82 -19.94
N ALA A 428 -39.06 -4.01 -20.56
CA ALA A 428 -38.40 -5.22 -20.07
C ALA A 428 -36.86 -5.20 -20.25
N ARG A 429 -36.35 -4.51 -21.28
CA ARG A 429 -34.90 -4.31 -21.48
C ARG A 429 -34.34 -3.28 -20.50
N ILE A 430 -35.09 -2.19 -20.29
CA ILE A 430 -34.74 -1.14 -19.32
C ILE A 430 -34.70 -1.73 -17.91
N GLY A 431 -35.72 -2.50 -17.52
CA GLY A 431 -35.76 -3.19 -16.22
C GLY A 431 -34.55 -4.09 -15.96
N LYS A 432 -34.07 -4.84 -16.97
CA LYS A 432 -32.86 -5.69 -16.84
C LYS A 432 -31.55 -4.92 -16.82
N THR A 433 -31.48 -3.76 -17.48
CA THR A 433 -30.24 -2.95 -17.57
C THR A 433 -29.97 -2.21 -16.26
N PHE A 434 -31.03 -1.95 -15.50
CA PHE A 434 -31.02 -1.17 -14.27
C PHE A 434 -31.45 -1.94 -13.03
N GLU A 435 -31.72 -3.23 -13.16
CA GLU A 435 -32.06 -4.09 -12.05
C GLU A 435 -30.98 -3.93 -10.95
N PRO A 436 -31.34 -3.54 -9.71
CA PRO A 436 -30.40 -3.57 -8.58
C PRO A 436 -29.97 -5.01 -8.23
N ALA A 437 -30.46 -6.00 -9.00
CA ALA A 437 -30.27 -7.43 -8.90
C ALA A 437 -28.83 -7.83 -9.22
N GLY A 438 -27.98 -7.61 -8.22
CA GLY A 438 -26.61 -8.09 -8.22
C GLY A 438 -25.80 -7.29 -7.23
N THR A 439 -25.69 -5.98 -7.40
CA THR A 439 -24.70 -5.17 -6.68
C THR A 439 -25.10 -4.84 -5.25
N ALA A 440 -26.34 -4.44 -4.98
CA ALA A 440 -26.78 -4.18 -3.60
C ALA A 440 -26.83 -5.47 -2.78
N LYS A 441 -27.33 -6.56 -3.37
CA LYS A 441 -27.26 -7.90 -2.78
C LYS A 441 -25.81 -8.34 -2.60
N LYS A 442 -24.92 -8.15 -3.58
CA LYS A 442 -23.49 -8.45 -3.43
C LYS A 442 -22.79 -7.57 -2.42
N ILE A 443 -23.18 -6.31 -2.23
CA ILE A 443 -22.62 -5.40 -1.24
C ILE A 443 -23.13 -5.77 0.15
N ILE A 444 -24.41 -6.13 0.29
CA ILE A 444 -24.96 -6.69 1.53
C ILE A 444 -24.30 -8.03 1.81
N ASP A 445 -24.16 -8.91 0.83
CA ASP A 445 -23.46 -10.19 0.96
C ASP A 445 -21.98 -9.96 1.30
N LEU A 446 -21.32 -8.94 0.74
CA LEU A 446 -19.94 -8.54 1.07
C LEU A 446 -19.85 -7.89 2.46
N LEU A 447 -20.88 -7.15 2.90
CA LEU A 447 -20.98 -6.56 4.24
C LEU A 447 -21.34 -7.60 5.30
N VAL A 448 -22.10 -8.63 4.93
CA VAL A 448 -22.48 -9.77 5.78
C VAL A 448 -21.31 -10.75 5.89
N VAL A 449 -20.62 -11.04 4.78
CA VAL A 449 -19.38 -11.83 4.77
C VAL A 449 -18.21 -11.04 5.38
N GLY A 450 -18.20 -9.71 5.23
CA GLY A 450 -17.23 -8.80 5.82
C GLY A 450 -17.57 -8.38 7.26
N SER A 451 -18.77 -8.67 7.75
CA SER A 451 -19.23 -8.27 9.09
C SER A 451 -18.37 -8.85 10.22
N PRO A 452 -17.91 -10.12 10.15
CA PRO A 452 -16.94 -10.66 11.10
C PRO A 452 -15.60 -9.93 11.04
N MET A 453 -15.20 -9.45 9.85
CA MET A 453 -13.98 -8.67 9.65
C MET A 453 -14.11 -7.25 10.23
N ILE A 454 -15.29 -6.62 10.08
CA ILE A 454 -15.62 -5.33 10.70
C ILE A 454 -15.73 -5.47 12.23
N ALA A 455 -16.31 -6.56 12.74
CA ALA A 455 -16.37 -6.83 14.17
C ALA A 455 -14.98 -7.11 14.77
N ALA A 456 -14.15 -7.90 14.08
CA ALA A 456 -12.75 -8.11 14.44
C ALA A 456 -11.94 -6.80 14.36
N PHE A 457 -12.27 -5.92 13.42
CA PHE A 457 -11.68 -4.59 13.30
C PHE A 457 -12.07 -3.67 14.45
N VAL A 458 -13.36 -3.60 14.82
CA VAL A 458 -13.80 -2.80 15.98
C VAL A 458 -13.13 -3.33 17.24
N LYS A 459 -13.04 -4.66 17.38
CA LYS A 459 -12.34 -5.28 18.50
C LYS A 459 -10.85 -4.93 18.50
N ASN A 460 -10.13 -5.09 17.39
CA ASN A 460 -8.71 -4.77 17.29
C ASN A 460 -8.43 -3.27 17.48
N LEU A 461 -9.34 -2.39 17.05
CA LEU A 461 -9.22 -0.95 17.27
C LEU A 461 -9.44 -0.59 18.75
N VAL A 462 -10.43 -1.22 19.41
CA VAL A 462 -10.62 -1.10 20.86
C VAL A 462 -9.38 -1.62 21.59
N ASP A 463 -8.89 -2.80 21.21
CA ASP A 463 -7.69 -3.39 21.82
C ASP A 463 -6.47 -2.48 21.62
N LEU A 464 -6.27 -1.88 20.43
CA LEU A 464 -5.16 -0.96 20.15
C LEU A 464 -5.26 0.38 20.91
N VAL A 465 -6.48 0.92 21.09
CA VAL A 465 -6.70 2.20 21.78
C VAL A 465 -6.59 2.05 23.30
N PHE A 466 -6.92 0.89 23.84
CA PHE A 466 -6.95 0.62 25.28
C PHE A 466 -5.82 -0.29 25.78
N SER A 467 -4.90 -0.74 24.91
CA SER A 467 -3.62 -1.38 25.28
C SER A 467 -2.48 -0.38 25.33
#